data_AF-A0A1W6PZ98-F1
#
_entry.id   AF-A0A1W6PZ98-F1
#
_cell.length_a   1.000
_cell.length_b   1.000
_cell.length_c   1.000
_cell.angle_alpha   90.00
_cell.angle_beta   90.00
_cell.angle_gamma   90.00
#
_symmetry.space_group_name_H-M   'P 1'
#
loop_
_entity.id
_entity.type
_entity.pdbx_description
1 polymer ?
#
loop_
_entity_poly.entity_id
_entity_poly.type
_entity_poly.pdbx_seq_one_letter_code
_entity_poly.pdbx_strand_id
1 'polypeptide(L)'
;MTEQVKGAFGAQIPTSVERKGDRALLVTRTFDAPPSTVYKAWSQPELFQRWWVPKSVPGISLVSGEMDVRTGGKYRLEFGAGGSDTMAFYGKYLEVVPNERIVWTNDEVDEGAITTVTFEGQGGRTLLTFHEIQGSA
;
A
#
# COMPACT_ATOMS: atom_id res chain seq x y z
N MET A 1 21.32 15.47 4.08
CA MET A 1 20.91 16.64 3.28
C MET A 1 19.47 16.38 2.87
N THR A 2 18.53 16.91 3.62
CA THR A 2 17.09 16.68 3.41
C THR A 2 16.60 17.69 2.39
N GLU A 3 16.36 17.29 1.14
CA GLU A 3 15.77 18.18 0.15
C GLU A 3 14.26 18.30 0.42
N GLN A 4 13.86 19.45 0.97
CA GLN A 4 12.48 19.90 0.93
C GLN A 4 12.26 20.69 -0.36
N VAL A 5 11.46 20.14 -1.28
CA VAL A 5 10.95 20.92 -2.41
C VAL A 5 9.66 21.61 -1.97
N LYS A 6 9.72 22.94 -1.81
CA LYS A 6 8.57 23.81 -1.53
C LYS A 6 7.95 24.27 -2.85
N GLY A 7 6.69 23.92 -3.11
CA GLY A 7 5.89 24.45 -4.22
C GLY A 7 4.73 25.32 -3.71
N ALA A 8 4.55 26.51 -4.30
CA ALA A 8 3.54 27.50 -3.94
C ALA A 8 2.18 27.26 -4.62
N PHE A 9 1.11 27.55 -3.87
CA PHE A 9 -0.31 27.74 -4.22
C PHE A 9 -0.84 27.22 -5.57
N GLY A 10 -1.19 25.94 -5.52
CA GLY A 10 -2.11 25.18 -6.38
C GLY A 10 -2.08 23.69 -5.99
N ALA A 11 -1.70 23.40 -4.75
CA ALA A 11 -0.74 22.35 -4.47
C ALA A 11 -1.39 20.96 -4.40
N GLN A 12 -1.22 20.17 -5.46
CA GLN A 12 -1.11 18.73 -5.31
C GLN A 12 -0.05 18.46 -4.24
N ILE A 13 -0.47 17.96 -3.08
CA ILE A 13 0.46 17.62 -2.01
C ILE A 13 1.27 16.41 -2.52
N PRO A 14 2.60 16.57 -2.73
CA PRO A 14 3.41 15.49 -3.27
C PRO A 14 3.47 14.33 -2.26
N THR A 15 3.62 13.11 -2.77
CA THR A 15 3.95 11.95 -1.93
C THR A 15 5.22 12.26 -1.15
N SER A 16 5.18 12.10 0.17
CA SER A 16 6.37 12.17 1.03
C SER A 16 6.83 10.76 1.37
N VAL A 17 8.15 10.54 1.41
CA VAL A 17 8.77 9.27 1.76
C VAL A 17 9.86 9.53 2.78
N GLU A 18 9.82 8.82 3.90
CA GLU A 18 10.77 8.94 5.00
C GLU A 18 11.19 7.55 5.50
N ARG A 19 12.50 7.36 5.70
CA ARG A 19 13.01 6.22 6.47
C ARG A 19 13.01 6.56 7.96
N LYS A 20 12.37 5.72 8.77
CA LYS A 20 12.34 5.84 10.23
C LYS A 20 13.30 4.80 10.82
N GLY A 21 14.52 5.26 11.14
CA GLY A 21 15.61 4.36 11.52
C GLY A 21 15.98 3.39 10.39
N ASP A 22 16.50 2.22 10.75
CA ASP A 22 17.05 1.27 9.77
C ASP A 22 16.00 0.28 9.22
N ARG A 23 14.80 0.25 9.81
CA ARG A 23 13.84 -0.85 9.62
C ARG A 23 12.42 -0.42 9.30
N ALA A 24 12.15 0.87 9.22
CA ALA A 24 10.81 1.36 8.91
C ALA A 24 10.79 2.37 7.77
N LEU A 25 9.77 2.24 6.93
CA LEU A 25 9.47 3.14 5.82
C LEU A 25 8.11 3.78 6.05
N LEU A 26 8.06 5.11 6.01
CA LEU A 26 6.85 5.89 6.12
C LEU A 26 6.61 6.63 4.80
N VAL A 27 5.44 6.42 4.20
CA VAL A 27 4.99 7.13 3.00
C VAL A 27 3.67 7.81 3.30
N THR A 28 3.58 9.11 3.03
CA THR A 28 2.33 9.84 3.19
C THR A 28 1.90 10.48 1.88
N ARG A 29 0.59 10.48 1.62
CA ARG A 29 0.01 11.09 0.43
C ARG A 29 -1.39 11.59 0.72
N THR A 30 -1.70 12.79 0.25
CA THR A 30 -3.08 13.28 0.26
C THR A 30 -3.80 12.94 -1.04
N PHE A 31 -5.04 12.47 -0.94
CA PHE A 31 -5.93 12.22 -2.06
C PHE A 31 -7.13 13.17 -2.00
N ASP A 32 -7.52 13.72 -3.16
CA ASP A 32 -8.72 14.56 -3.31
C ASP A 32 -10.00 13.69 -3.40
N ALA A 33 -10.19 12.84 -2.41
CA ALA A 33 -11.32 11.93 -2.27
C ALA A 33 -11.55 11.60 -0.79
N PRO A 34 -12.78 11.25 -0.37
CA PRO A 34 -13.07 10.85 1.00
C PRO A 34 -12.43 9.49 1.33
N PRO A 35 -12.19 9.19 2.63
CA PRO A 35 -11.54 7.94 3.06
C PRO A 35 -12.20 6.69 2.51
N SER A 36 -13.53 6.69 2.36
CA SER A 36 -14.27 5.56 1.80
C SER A 36 -13.95 5.25 0.35
N THR A 37 -13.64 6.25 -0.46
CA THR A 37 -13.22 6.05 -1.86
C THR A 37 -11.80 5.49 -1.91
N VAL A 38 -10.89 6.04 -1.10
CA VAL A 38 -9.50 5.58 -1.06
C VAL A 38 -9.45 4.15 -0.50
N TYR A 39 -10.14 3.88 0.60
CA TYR A 39 -10.25 2.54 1.18
C TYR A 39 -10.77 1.50 0.18
N LYS A 40 -11.83 1.82 -0.60
CA LYS A 40 -12.33 0.91 -1.66
C LYS A 40 -11.25 0.55 -2.67
N ALA A 41 -10.39 1.50 -3.06
CA ALA A 41 -9.29 1.22 -3.98
C ALA A 41 -8.24 0.26 -3.39
N TRP A 42 -8.12 0.21 -2.05
CA TRP A 42 -7.23 -0.71 -1.35
C TRP A 42 -7.88 -2.05 -0.99
N SER A 43 -9.20 -2.07 -0.76
CA SER A 43 -9.90 -3.23 -0.21
C SER A 43 -10.65 -4.08 -1.24
N GLN A 44 -10.86 -3.56 -2.46
CA GLN A 44 -11.54 -4.30 -3.53
C GLN A 44 -10.50 -4.84 -4.51
N PRO A 45 -10.41 -6.16 -4.71
CA PRO A 45 -9.43 -6.75 -5.61
C PRO A 45 -9.43 -6.06 -6.99
N GLU A 46 -10.60 -5.92 -7.61
CA GLU A 46 -10.75 -5.43 -8.98
C GLU A 46 -10.31 -3.96 -9.16
N LEU A 47 -10.28 -3.19 -8.08
CA LEU A 47 -9.75 -1.82 -8.07
C LEU A 47 -8.26 -1.80 -7.74
N PHE A 48 -7.84 -2.61 -6.76
CA PHE A 48 -6.45 -2.73 -6.33
C PHE A 48 -5.53 -3.12 -7.49
N GLN A 49 -5.94 -4.10 -8.30
CA GLN A 49 -5.17 -4.56 -9.47
C GLN A 49 -4.88 -3.43 -10.49
N ARG A 50 -5.70 -2.37 -10.52
CA ARG A 50 -5.55 -1.28 -11.50
C ARG A 50 -4.41 -0.32 -11.19
N TRP A 51 -3.96 -0.26 -9.94
CA TRP A 51 -2.99 0.74 -9.50
C TRP A 51 -1.79 0.17 -8.76
N TRP A 52 -1.88 -1.04 -8.20
CA TRP A 52 -0.81 -1.62 -7.37
C TRP A 52 0.51 -1.80 -8.11
N VAL A 53 0.46 -2.20 -9.39
CA VAL A 53 1.68 -2.34 -10.21
C VAL A 53 2.17 -0.94 -10.62
N PRO A 54 3.41 -0.56 -10.28
CA PRO A 54 3.95 0.73 -10.69
C PRO A 54 4.04 0.84 -12.22
N LYS A 55 3.41 1.86 -12.80
CA LYS A 55 3.49 2.12 -14.25
C LYS A 55 4.90 2.36 -14.77
N SER A 56 5.84 2.70 -13.89
CA SER A 56 7.26 2.91 -14.21
C SER A 56 8.04 1.62 -14.46
N VAL A 57 7.45 0.45 -14.18
CA VAL A 57 8.10 -0.86 -14.36
C VAL A 57 7.42 -1.59 -15.54
N PRO A 58 7.93 -1.43 -16.77
CA PRO A 58 7.34 -2.08 -17.93
C PRO A 58 7.52 -3.60 -17.85
N GLY A 59 6.56 -4.35 -18.40
CA GLY A 59 6.61 -5.81 -18.50
C GLY A 59 6.12 -6.57 -17.27
N ILE A 60 5.89 -5.89 -16.13
CA ILE A 60 5.28 -6.49 -14.95
C ILE A 60 3.77 -6.28 -14.99
N SER A 61 3.01 -7.34 -14.76
CA SER A 61 1.56 -7.29 -14.60
C SER A 61 1.11 -8.17 -13.44
N LEU A 62 0.03 -7.76 -12.78
CA LEU A 62 -0.65 -8.61 -11.82
C LEU A 62 -1.59 -9.53 -12.60
N VAL A 63 -1.30 -10.83 -12.60
CA VAL A 63 -2.01 -11.85 -13.40
C VAL A 63 -3.13 -12.53 -12.61
N SER A 64 -3.02 -12.55 -11.28
CA SER A 64 -4.06 -13.00 -10.36
C SER A 64 -3.98 -12.21 -9.06
N GLY A 65 -5.11 -12.01 -8.39
CA GLY A 65 -5.17 -11.31 -7.11
C GLY A 65 -6.37 -11.75 -6.30
N GLU A 66 -6.13 -12.58 -5.30
CA GLU A 66 -7.11 -12.99 -4.30
C GLU A 66 -6.89 -12.15 -3.04
N MET A 67 -7.94 -11.49 -2.54
CA MET A 67 -7.85 -10.67 -1.32
C MET A 67 -9.14 -10.83 -0.51
N ASP A 68 -9.05 -11.49 0.65
CA ASP A 68 -10.13 -11.58 1.64
C ASP A 68 -9.93 -10.48 2.69
N VAL A 69 -10.30 -9.24 2.34
CA VAL A 69 -9.97 -8.03 3.11
C VAL A 69 -10.86 -7.89 4.35
N ARG A 70 -10.56 -8.70 5.36
CA ARG A 70 -11.14 -8.68 6.71
C ARG A 70 -10.09 -9.15 7.71
N THR A 71 -10.25 -8.81 8.99
CA THR A 71 -9.38 -9.34 10.05
C THR A 71 -9.33 -10.88 10.01
N GLY A 72 -8.12 -11.44 9.96
CA GLY A 72 -7.87 -12.87 9.83
C GLY A 72 -8.02 -13.44 8.42
N GLY A 73 -8.41 -12.63 7.43
CA GLY A 73 -8.40 -13.01 6.02
C GLY A 73 -6.99 -13.08 5.45
N LYS A 74 -6.87 -13.60 4.23
CA LYS A 74 -5.59 -13.79 3.53
C LYS A 74 -5.60 -13.10 2.18
N TYR A 75 -4.41 -12.84 1.65
CA TYR A 75 -4.25 -12.40 0.28
C TYR A 75 -3.18 -13.22 -0.45
N ARG A 76 -3.30 -13.26 -1.77
CA ARG A 76 -2.30 -13.79 -2.69
C ARG A 76 -2.36 -12.99 -3.99
N LEU A 77 -1.24 -12.39 -4.36
CA LEU A 77 -1.06 -11.54 -5.53
C LEU A 77 0.02 -12.17 -6.42
N GLU A 78 -0.33 -12.58 -7.63
CA GLU A 78 0.60 -13.21 -8.57
C GLU A 78 0.99 -12.24 -9.67
N PHE A 79 2.30 -12.08 -9.87
CA PHE A 79 2.89 -11.16 -10.83
C PHE A 79 3.61 -11.95 -11.93
N GLY A 80 3.33 -11.58 -13.18
CA GLY A 80 4.04 -12.07 -14.35
C GLY A 80 4.98 -11.02 -14.93
N ALA A 81 6.04 -11.47 -15.61
CA ALA A 81 7.04 -10.63 -16.27
C ALA A 81 7.16 -10.89 -17.79
N GLY A 82 6.10 -11.42 -18.42
CA GLY A 82 6.06 -11.74 -19.86
C GLY A 82 6.53 -13.15 -20.24
N GLY A 83 6.98 -13.97 -19.27
CA GLY A 83 7.31 -15.40 -19.44
C GLY A 83 6.29 -16.32 -18.74
N SER A 84 6.63 -17.61 -18.63
CA SER A 84 5.82 -18.60 -17.88
C SER A 84 5.96 -18.47 -16.36
N ASP A 85 7.05 -17.86 -15.89
CA ASP A 85 7.35 -17.78 -14.47
C ASP A 85 6.60 -16.62 -13.82
N THR A 86 6.12 -16.88 -12.59
CA THR A 86 5.40 -15.90 -11.78
C THR A 86 6.03 -15.78 -10.41
N MET A 87 5.89 -14.60 -9.80
CA MET A 87 6.24 -14.34 -8.41
C MET A 87 4.97 -14.03 -7.64
N ALA A 88 4.82 -14.62 -6.45
CA ALA A 88 3.65 -14.39 -5.62
C ALA A 88 4.01 -13.63 -4.35
N PHE A 89 3.23 -12.59 -4.06
CA PHE A 89 3.16 -11.99 -2.73
C PHE A 89 1.94 -12.53 -2.00
N TYR A 90 2.08 -12.91 -0.73
CA TYR A 90 1.00 -13.46 0.09
C TYR A 90 1.21 -13.17 1.57
N GLY A 91 0.11 -13.20 2.31
CA GLY A 91 0.12 -12.98 3.75
C GLY A 91 -1.27 -12.98 4.34
N LYS A 92 -1.40 -12.44 5.55
CA LYS A 92 -2.66 -12.34 6.29
C LYS A 92 -2.96 -10.92 6.73
N TYR A 93 -4.23 -10.56 6.73
CA TYR A 93 -4.71 -9.32 7.32
C TYR A 93 -4.78 -9.47 8.85
N LEU A 94 -3.89 -8.77 9.55
CA LEU A 94 -3.86 -8.75 11.00
C LEU A 94 -5.02 -7.94 11.57
N GLU A 95 -5.39 -6.85 10.89
CA GLU A 95 -6.50 -5.99 11.30
C GLU A 95 -7.06 -5.20 10.11
N VAL A 96 -8.39 -5.14 10.02
CA VAL A 96 -9.10 -4.34 9.03
C VAL A 96 -10.22 -3.57 9.70
N VAL A 97 -10.11 -2.24 9.68
CA VAL A 97 -11.16 -1.31 10.13
C VAL A 97 -11.63 -0.51 8.91
N PRO A 98 -12.87 -0.74 8.42
CA PRO A 98 -13.35 -0.13 7.21
C PRO A 98 -13.20 1.40 7.17
N ASN A 99 -12.61 1.92 6.09
CA ASN A 99 -12.34 3.35 5.87
C ASN A 99 -11.36 4.01 6.84
N GLU A 100 -10.69 3.24 7.71
CA GLU A 100 -9.78 3.77 8.73
C GLU A 100 -8.40 3.13 8.65
N ARG A 101 -8.32 1.79 8.56
CA ARG A 101 -7.03 1.09 8.61
C ARG A 101 -7.04 -0.31 8.01
N ILE A 102 -5.93 -0.71 7.40
CA ILE A 102 -5.62 -2.08 6.98
C ILE A 102 -4.20 -2.41 7.45
N VAL A 103 -4.03 -3.55 8.13
CA VAL A 103 -2.72 -4.09 8.56
C VAL A 103 -2.56 -5.50 8.01
N TRP A 104 -1.42 -5.78 7.39
CA TRP A 104 -1.11 -7.12 6.85
C TRP A 104 0.36 -7.50 7.04
N THR A 105 0.63 -8.79 6.89
CA THR A 105 1.98 -9.37 6.85
C THR A 105 2.42 -9.67 5.43
N ASN A 106 3.73 -9.73 5.22
CA ASN A 106 4.38 -10.27 4.04
C ASN A 106 5.06 -11.59 4.40
N ASP A 107 4.46 -12.72 4.04
CA ASP A 107 4.89 -14.05 4.52
C ASP A 107 5.86 -14.75 3.55
N GLU A 108 6.39 -14.04 2.54
CA GLU A 108 7.33 -14.62 1.56
C GLU A 108 8.75 -14.85 2.13
N VAL A 109 9.04 -14.25 3.28
CA VAL A 109 10.30 -14.38 4.01
C VAL A 109 10.01 -14.62 5.50
N ASP A 110 10.92 -15.31 6.18
CA ASP A 110 10.82 -15.45 7.63
C ASP A 110 10.96 -14.07 8.30
N GLU A 111 10.12 -13.83 9.29
CA GLU A 111 9.95 -12.51 9.90
C GLU A 111 9.76 -11.36 8.87
N GLY A 112 8.91 -11.58 7.87
CA GLY A 112 8.62 -10.55 6.88
C GLY A 112 7.92 -9.32 7.45
N ALA A 113 7.85 -8.29 6.63
CA ALA A 113 7.38 -6.98 7.06
C ALA A 113 5.91 -6.99 7.50
N ILE A 114 5.60 -6.11 8.45
CA ILE A 114 4.23 -5.74 8.79
C ILE A 114 3.97 -4.37 8.19
N THR A 115 2.92 -4.29 7.39
CA THR A 115 2.52 -3.06 6.73
C THR A 115 1.18 -2.58 7.25
N THR A 116 1.12 -1.30 7.59
CA THR A 116 -0.08 -0.59 8.03
C THR A 116 -0.40 0.54 7.06
N VAL A 117 -1.65 0.61 6.62
CA VAL A 117 -2.19 1.76 5.89
C VAL A 117 -3.33 2.37 6.67
N THR A 118 -3.26 3.68 6.93
CA THR A 118 -4.35 4.45 7.53
C THR A 118 -4.98 5.41 6.54
N PHE A 119 -6.26 5.72 6.75
CA PHE A 119 -7.06 6.61 5.92
C PHE A 119 -7.69 7.70 6.78
N GLU A 120 -7.05 8.86 6.88
CA GLU A 120 -7.49 9.94 7.75
C GLU A 120 -8.24 11.02 6.96
N GLY A 121 -9.50 11.30 7.35
CA GLY A 121 -10.33 12.31 6.69
C GLY A 121 -9.85 13.74 6.96
N GLN A 122 -9.76 14.56 5.91
CA GLN A 122 -9.35 15.96 5.97
C GLN A 122 -10.28 16.84 5.11
N GLY A 123 -11.51 17.05 5.58
CA GLY A 123 -12.47 17.95 4.91
C GLY A 123 -12.77 17.56 3.46
N GLY A 124 -13.12 16.30 3.21
CA GLY A 124 -13.40 15.76 1.88
C GLY A 124 -12.18 15.15 1.15
N ARG A 125 -10.98 15.33 1.72
CA ARG A 125 -9.74 14.68 1.28
C ARG A 125 -9.37 13.55 2.24
N THR A 126 -8.39 12.75 1.85
CA THR A 126 -7.82 11.68 2.69
C THR A 126 -6.32 11.85 2.78
N LEU A 127 -5.78 11.94 3.99
CA LEU A 127 -4.37 11.69 4.23
C LEU A 127 -4.19 10.17 4.39
N LEU A 128 -3.48 9.57 3.45
CA LEU A 128 -3.07 8.18 3.53
C LEU A 128 -1.67 8.11 4.12
N THR A 129 -1.49 7.28 5.13
CA THR A 129 -0.18 6.93 5.68
C THR A 129 0.06 5.45 5.48
N PHE A 130 1.11 5.11 4.73
CA PHE A 130 1.65 3.76 4.59
C PHE A 130 2.88 3.67 5.49
N HIS A 131 2.88 2.71 6.40
CA HIS A 131 3.98 2.46 7.33
C HIS A 131 4.33 0.99 7.29
N GLU A 132 5.53 0.67 6.83
CA GLU A 132 6.07 -0.69 6.79
C GLU A 132 7.20 -0.81 7.82
N ILE A 133 7.16 -1.88 8.61
CA ILE A 133 8.20 -2.23 9.57
C ILE A 133 8.70 -3.63 9.23
N GLN A 134 10.01 -3.75 8.95
CA GLN A 134 10.67 -5.02 8.69
C GLN A 134 10.80 -5.84 9.99
N GLY A 135 10.74 -7.18 9.91
CA GLY A 135 10.96 -8.09 11.05
C GLY A 135 12.45 -8.28 11.40
N SER A 136 12.72 -8.83 12.59
CA SER A 136 14.06 -8.85 13.24
C SER A 136 14.58 -10.27 13.34
N ALA A 137 15.13 -10.76 12.22
CA ALA A 137 15.95 -11.96 12.22
C ALA A 137 17.08 -11.90 13.27
#